data_AF-A0A7J6KJV4-F1
#
_entry.id   AF-A0A7J6KJV4-F1
#
_cell.length_a   1.000
_cell.length_b   1.000
_cell.length_c   1.000
_cell.angle_alpha   90.00
_cell.angle_beta   90.00
_cell.angle_gamma   90.00
#
_symmetry.space_group_name_H-M   'P 1'
#
loop_
_entity.id
_entity.type
_entity.pdbx_description
1 polymer ?
#
loop_
_entity_poly.entity_id
_entity_poly.type
_entity_poly.pdbx_seq_one_letter_code
_entity_poly.pdbx_strand_id
1 'polypeptide(L)'
;DKVVTETRSVFSSHGFWLDPSKECSEGHDGKVKTFGMIWDGVSDTLSIAPVRDIPSPSQIFDDQSINVESIDSIVSNEDPGLVSSLTVREALSWLYDPLGSVAETVLRGKLVLRYAHRSGISFDQLLPASLYRELYKVYQSLKSPKLLPRLIDQHTLHVFVDSSSFAHGTAVLDGQLKRVYAKALLHELPHLQWTIVRKELLAVRYGLNLIKQQ
;
A
#
# COMPACT_ATOMS: atom_id res chain seq x y z
N ASP A 1 3.62 -30.84 11.60
CA ASP A 1 3.59 -31.22 13.04
C ASP A 1 4.95 -31.24 13.74
N LYS A 2 5.91 -32.09 13.36
CA LYS A 2 7.22 -32.17 14.05
C LYS A 2 7.98 -30.84 14.14
N VAL A 3 8.06 -30.10 13.03
CA VAL A 3 8.74 -28.79 12.95
C VAL A 3 8.09 -27.75 13.87
N VAL A 4 6.76 -27.72 13.96
CA VAL A 4 6.03 -26.78 14.82
C VAL A 4 6.33 -27.06 16.30
N THR A 5 6.34 -28.32 16.70
CA THR A 5 6.64 -28.75 18.07
C THR A 5 8.10 -28.46 18.46
N GLU A 6 9.06 -28.74 17.57
CA GLU A 6 10.48 -28.42 17.81
C GLU A 6 10.70 -26.91 17.91
N THR A 7 10.09 -26.14 17.01
CA THR A 7 10.18 -24.67 17.01
C THR A 7 9.63 -24.09 18.31
N ARG A 8 8.47 -24.57 18.78
CA ARG A 8 7.91 -24.19 20.09
C ARG A 8 8.87 -24.46 21.24
N SER A 9 9.47 -25.64 21.27
CA SER A 9 10.41 -26.03 22.32
C SER A 9 11.62 -25.08 22.38
N VAL A 10 12.15 -24.69 21.22
CA VAL A 10 13.25 -23.73 21.12
C VAL A 10 12.83 -22.33 21.59
N PHE A 11 11.67 -21.83 21.18
CA PHE A 11 11.21 -20.51 21.62
C PHE A 11 10.93 -20.47 23.13
N SER A 12 10.27 -21.51 23.65
CA SER A 12 9.99 -21.62 25.08
C SER A 12 11.27 -21.74 25.92
N SER A 13 12.31 -22.44 25.44
CA SER A 13 13.59 -22.54 26.16
C SER A 13 14.34 -21.21 26.23
N HIS A 14 14.04 -20.27 25.33
CA HIS A 14 14.59 -18.92 25.32
C HIS A 14 13.64 -17.88 25.96
N GLY A 15 12.59 -18.32 26.65
CA GLY A 15 11.66 -17.44 27.36
C GLY A 15 10.61 -16.74 26.49
N PHE A 16 10.46 -17.15 25.22
CA PHE A 16 9.40 -16.65 24.36
C PHE A 16 8.12 -17.48 24.54
N TRP A 17 7.01 -16.80 24.76
CA TRP A 17 5.68 -17.41 24.85
C TRP A 17 4.95 -17.28 23.50
N LEU A 18 4.59 -18.41 22.91
CA LEU A 18 3.82 -18.47 21.67
C LEU A 18 2.35 -18.68 22.00
N ASP A 19 1.49 -17.82 21.47
CA ASP A 19 0.03 -17.87 21.67
C ASP A 19 -0.57 -19.00 20.82
N PRO A 20 -1.07 -20.11 21.42
CA PRO A 20 -1.61 -21.24 20.67
C PRO A 20 -2.85 -20.88 19.85
N SER A 21 -3.57 -19.82 20.23
CA SER A 21 -4.79 -19.38 19.53
C SER A 21 -4.50 -18.64 18.22
N LYS A 22 -3.26 -18.17 18.04
CA LYS A 22 -2.79 -17.45 16.84
C LYS A 22 -1.90 -18.28 15.95
N GLU A 23 -1.75 -19.56 16.27
CA GLU A 23 -1.03 -20.45 15.38
C GLU A 23 -1.76 -20.56 14.06
N CYS A 24 -1.00 -20.36 12.98
CA CYS A 24 -1.49 -20.62 11.65
C CYS A 24 -1.68 -22.13 11.53
N SER A 25 -2.89 -22.60 11.82
CA SER A 25 -3.39 -23.78 11.14
C SER A 25 -3.41 -23.43 9.66
N GLU A 26 -2.84 -24.28 8.81
CA GLU A 26 -3.25 -24.29 7.41
C GLU A 26 -4.78 -24.39 7.45
N GLY A 27 -5.47 -23.33 7.05
CA GLY A 27 -6.92 -23.41 6.91
C GLY A 27 -7.25 -24.57 5.97
N HIS A 28 -8.49 -25.07 5.99
CA HIS A 28 -8.91 -26.12 5.05
C HIS A 28 -8.61 -25.81 3.56
N ASP A 29 -8.33 -24.55 3.23
CA ASP A 29 -8.01 -24.04 1.90
C ASP A 29 -6.49 -23.84 1.62
N GLY A 30 -5.58 -24.22 2.53
CA GLY A 30 -4.12 -24.08 2.33
C GLY A 30 -3.59 -22.63 2.34
N LYS A 31 -4.37 -21.67 2.87
CA LYS A 31 -4.01 -20.25 2.95
C LYS A 31 -3.48 -19.89 4.34
N VAL A 32 -2.40 -19.11 4.39
CA VAL A 32 -1.73 -18.68 5.62
C VAL A 32 -1.59 -17.16 5.62
N LYS A 33 -1.99 -16.50 6.73
CA LYS A 33 -1.85 -15.05 6.89
C LYS A 33 -0.61 -14.72 7.73
N THR A 34 0.27 -13.86 7.23
CA THR A 34 1.50 -13.45 7.94
C THR A 34 1.89 -12.04 7.52
N PHE A 35 2.26 -11.17 8.47
CA PHE A 35 2.65 -9.77 8.24
C PHE A 35 1.72 -8.96 7.32
N GLY A 36 0.39 -9.17 7.42
CA GLY A 36 -0.59 -8.47 6.58
C GLY A 36 -0.70 -9.00 5.14
N MET A 37 -0.07 -10.14 4.84
CA MET A 37 -0.15 -10.84 3.57
C MET A 37 -0.87 -12.18 3.73
N ILE A 38 -1.38 -12.71 2.62
CA ILE A 38 -1.93 -14.05 2.50
C ILE A 38 -1.06 -14.82 1.52
N TRP A 39 -0.47 -15.91 1.98
CA TRP A 39 0.16 -16.93 1.15
C TRP A 39 -0.86 -18.02 0.86
N ASP A 40 -1.02 -18.37 -0.40
CA ASP A 40 -1.78 -19.53 -0.85
C ASP A 40 -0.79 -20.64 -1.20
N GLY A 41 -0.73 -21.68 -0.35
CA GLY A 41 0.18 -22.80 -0.52
C GLY A 41 -0.15 -23.70 -1.71
N VAL A 42 -1.39 -23.66 -2.23
CA VAL A 42 -1.80 -24.48 -3.38
C VAL A 42 -1.30 -23.86 -4.69
N SER A 43 -1.45 -22.55 -4.84
CA SER A 43 -0.99 -21.81 -6.02
C SER A 43 0.44 -21.28 -5.90
N ASP A 44 1.02 -21.37 -4.71
CA ASP A 44 2.30 -20.77 -4.32
C ASP A 44 2.40 -19.26 -4.61
N THR A 45 1.30 -18.55 -4.37
CA THR A 45 1.18 -17.11 -4.59
C THR A 45 1.00 -16.32 -3.31
N LEU A 46 1.42 -15.06 -3.36
CA LEU A 46 1.29 -14.07 -2.31
C LEU A 46 0.27 -13.01 -2.72
N SER A 47 -0.51 -12.55 -1.75
CA SER A 47 -1.44 -11.42 -1.90
C SER A 47 -1.46 -10.59 -0.63
N ILE A 48 -1.97 -9.37 -0.73
CA ILE A 48 -2.18 -8.53 0.45
C ILE A 48 -3.47 -8.98 1.12
N ALA A 49 -3.50 -9.00 2.46
CA ALA A 49 -4.72 -9.28 3.19
C ALA A 49 -5.79 -8.21 2.89
N PRO A 50 -7.07 -8.60 2.78
CA PRO A 50 -8.13 -7.66 2.47
C PRO A 50 -8.22 -6.56 3.54
N VAL A 51 -8.46 -5.35 3.07
CA VAL A 51 -8.69 -4.18 3.91
C VAL A 51 -10.09 -4.25 4.52
N ARG A 52 -10.26 -3.75 5.75
CA ARG A 52 -11.56 -3.68 6.44
C ARG A 52 -12.56 -2.87 5.62
N ASP A 53 -13.82 -3.31 5.60
CA ASP A 53 -14.88 -2.60 4.91
C ASP A 53 -15.18 -1.22 5.51
N ILE A 54 -15.38 -0.22 4.64
CA ILE A 54 -15.80 1.14 4.99
C ILE A 54 -17.10 1.53 4.28
N PRO A 55 -17.93 2.39 4.90
CA PRO A 55 -19.21 2.81 4.31
C PRO A 55 -18.99 3.60 3.01
N SER A 56 -19.89 3.43 2.04
CA SER A 56 -19.86 4.27 0.83
C SER A 56 -20.11 5.74 1.17
N PRO A 57 -19.45 6.69 0.49
CA PRO A 57 -19.87 8.09 0.56
C PRO A 57 -21.34 8.18 0.16
N SER A 58 -22.16 8.92 0.92
CA SER A 58 -23.56 9.19 0.57
C SER A 58 -23.63 9.81 -0.84
N GLN A 59 -24.53 9.31 -1.69
CA GLN A 59 -24.71 9.74 -3.09
C GLN A 59 -25.33 11.15 -3.18
N ILE A 60 -24.60 12.22 -2.85
CA ILE A 60 -25.10 13.60 -3.07
C ILE A 60 -23.96 14.54 -3.46
N PHE A 61 -23.08 14.21 -4.41
CA PHE A 61 -22.14 15.21 -4.94
C PHE A 61 -21.76 14.93 -6.39
N ASP A 62 -21.77 15.99 -7.21
CA ASP A 62 -21.39 15.98 -8.62
C ASP A 62 -20.00 15.38 -8.85
N ASP A 63 -19.91 14.65 -9.95
CA ASP A 63 -18.81 13.77 -10.35
C ASP A 63 -17.62 14.56 -10.92
N GLN A 64 -17.15 15.58 -10.20
CA GLN A 64 -15.89 16.24 -10.55
C GLN A 64 -14.73 15.46 -9.95
N SER A 65 -13.97 14.80 -10.81
CA SER A 65 -12.66 14.23 -10.46
C SER A 65 -11.77 15.34 -9.91
N ILE A 66 -11.32 15.18 -8.67
CA ILE A 66 -10.44 16.17 -8.05
C ILE A 66 -9.08 16.08 -8.74
N ASN A 67 -8.72 17.10 -9.53
CA ASN A 67 -7.35 17.24 -9.97
C ASN A 67 -6.50 17.61 -8.75
N VAL A 68 -5.48 16.80 -8.46
CA VAL A 68 -4.66 16.95 -7.24
C VAL A 68 -3.90 18.28 -7.22
N GLU A 69 -3.77 18.93 -8.37
CA GLU A 69 -3.19 20.26 -8.53
C GLU A 69 -4.12 21.41 -8.08
N SER A 70 -5.40 21.16 -7.80
CA SER A 70 -6.40 22.21 -7.54
C SER A 70 -7.32 21.94 -6.34
N ILE A 71 -6.85 21.21 -5.32
CA ILE A 71 -7.67 20.84 -4.15
C ILE A 71 -7.91 22.01 -3.17
N ASP A 72 -7.07 23.05 -3.20
CA ASP A 72 -7.10 24.17 -2.26
C ASP A 72 -8.42 24.97 -2.27
N SER A 73 -9.21 24.87 -3.33
CA SER A 73 -10.52 25.53 -3.46
C SER A 73 -11.71 24.69 -2.96
N ILE A 74 -11.52 23.41 -2.66
CA ILE A 74 -12.63 22.46 -2.37
C ILE A 74 -12.93 22.40 -0.87
N VAL A 75 -11.90 22.48 -0.01
CA VAL A 75 -12.05 22.36 1.45
C VAL A 75 -12.82 23.54 2.06
N SER A 76 -12.86 24.70 1.38
CA SER A 76 -13.46 25.93 1.89
C SER A 76 -15.00 25.94 1.87
N ASN A 77 -15.64 25.02 1.14
CA ASN A 77 -17.08 25.03 0.85
C ASN A 77 -17.83 23.79 1.36
N GLU A 78 -17.26 23.00 2.27
CA GLU A 78 -17.93 21.79 2.75
C GLU A 78 -19.03 22.07 3.79
N ASP A 79 -20.20 21.47 3.56
CA ASP A 79 -21.38 21.54 4.40
C ASP A 79 -21.15 20.71 5.70
N PRO A 80 -21.29 21.28 6.91
CA PRO A 80 -20.93 20.63 8.17
C PRO A 80 -21.74 19.39 8.56
N GLY A 81 -22.75 19.01 7.76
CA GLY A 81 -23.60 17.84 7.98
C GLY A 81 -23.05 16.51 7.45
N LEU A 82 -21.95 16.51 6.68
CA LEU A 82 -21.40 15.30 6.07
C LEU A 82 -20.27 14.69 6.91
N VAL A 83 -20.61 13.71 7.74
CA VAL A 83 -19.67 13.09 8.68
C VAL A 83 -18.90 11.95 8.00
N SER A 84 -17.62 12.15 7.72
CA SER A 84 -16.71 11.04 7.46
C SER A 84 -16.63 10.13 8.69
N SER A 85 -16.60 8.82 8.47
CA SER A 85 -16.37 7.85 9.56
C SER A 85 -14.88 7.50 9.74
N LEU A 86 -14.01 8.12 8.94
CA LEU A 86 -12.62 7.71 8.80
C LEU A 86 -11.66 8.83 9.19
N THR A 87 -10.75 8.50 10.09
CA THR A 87 -9.61 9.35 10.46
C THR A 87 -8.42 9.16 9.52
N VAL A 88 -7.52 10.14 9.47
CA VAL A 88 -6.25 10.03 8.73
C VAL A 88 -5.42 8.84 9.24
N ARG A 89 -5.41 8.59 10.55
CA ARG A 89 -4.71 7.45 11.17
C ARG A 89 -5.25 6.11 10.68
N GLU A 90 -6.56 5.94 10.66
CA GLU A 90 -7.18 4.71 10.16
C GLU A 90 -6.88 4.50 8.68
N ALA A 91 -6.96 5.57 7.86
CA ALA A 91 -6.62 5.50 6.45
C ALA A 91 -5.14 5.10 6.21
N LEU A 92 -4.20 5.59 7.03
CA LEU A 92 -2.79 5.20 6.95
C LEU A 92 -2.59 3.70 7.14
N SER A 93 -3.37 3.07 8.02
CA SER A 93 -3.24 1.63 8.32
C SER A 93 -3.51 0.73 7.12
N TRP A 94 -4.22 1.23 6.11
CA TRP A 94 -4.57 0.48 4.90
C TRP A 94 -3.52 0.61 3.79
N LEU A 95 -2.70 1.66 3.85
CA LEU A 95 -1.73 1.99 2.81
C LEU A 95 -0.41 1.23 2.99
N TYR A 96 -0.55 -0.08 3.19
CA TYR A 96 0.52 -1.02 3.39
C TYR A 96 0.56 -2.01 2.23
N ASP A 97 1.64 -1.94 1.45
CA ASP A 97 1.89 -2.83 0.32
C ASP A 97 3.37 -3.26 0.35
N PRO A 98 3.69 -4.35 1.07
CA PRO A 98 5.05 -4.85 1.17
C PRO A 98 5.54 -5.51 -0.12
N LEU A 99 4.61 -5.96 -0.98
CA LEU A 99 4.92 -6.71 -2.21
C LEU A 99 4.96 -5.84 -3.47
N GLY A 100 4.39 -4.64 -3.41
CA GLY A 100 4.18 -3.82 -4.59
C GLY A 100 3.02 -4.24 -5.48
N SER A 101 2.10 -5.09 -5.00
CA SER A 101 1.02 -5.60 -5.84
C SER A 101 -0.04 -4.53 -6.17
N VAL A 102 -0.05 -3.44 -5.41
CA VAL A 102 -0.97 -2.31 -5.55
C VAL A 102 -0.23 -0.99 -5.32
N ALA A 103 1.05 -0.93 -5.70
CA ALA A 103 1.94 0.19 -5.42
C ALA A 103 1.38 1.52 -5.92
N GLU A 104 0.73 1.53 -7.09
CA GLU A 104 0.09 2.70 -7.67
C GLU A 104 -1.10 3.19 -6.83
N THR A 105 -1.92 2.24 -6.37
CA THR A 105 -3.09 2.51 -5.51
C THR A 105 -2.64 3.06 -4.15
N VAL A 106 -1.63 2.44 -3.53
CA VAL A 106 -1.06 2.92 -2.27
C VAL A 106 -0.43 4.29 -2.43
N LEU A 107 0.27 4.54 -3.53
CA LEU A 107 0.84 5.85 -3.83
C LEU A 107 -0.26 6.92 -3.93
N ARG A 108 -1.37 6.63 -4.63
CA ARG A 108 -2.51 7.54 -4.72
C ARG A 108 -3.10 7.85 -3.34
N GLY A 109 -3.30 6.84 -2.50
CA GLY A 109 -3.76 7.06 -1.12
C GLY A 109 -2.79 7.93 -0.32
N LYS A 110 -1.49 7.68 -0.44
CA LYS A 110 -0.46 8.48 0.23
C LYS A 110 -0.46 9.95 -0.24
N LEU A 111 -0.75 10.21 -1.51
CA LEU A 111 -0.92 11.58 -2.03
C LEU A 111 -2.11 12.29 -1.36
N VAL A 112 -3.26 11.62 -1.23
CA VAL A 112 -4.44 12.17 -0.54
C VAL A 112 -4.13 12.49 0.92
N LEU A 113 -3.43 11.59 1.63
CA LEU A 113 -3.08 11.83 3.04
C LEU A 113 -1.99 12.89 3.21
N ARG A 114 -1.03 12.99 2.29
CA ARG A 114 -0.07 14.10 2.27
C ARG A 114 -0.79 15.42 2.10
N TYR A 115 -1.80 15.48 1.23
CA TYR A 115 -2.62 16.66 1.08
C TYR A 115 -3.34 17.00 2.38
N ALA A 116 -4.05 16.03 2.97
CA ALA A 116 -4.76 16.21 4.25
C ALA A 116 -3.85 16.81 5.33
N HIS A 117 -2.64 16.26 5.48
CA HIS A 117 -1.64 16.74 6.41
C HIS A 117 -1.17 18.17 6.09
N ARG A 118 -0.94 18.51 4.82
CA ARG A 118 -0.57 19.88 4.40
C ARG A 118 -1.69 20.90 4.63
N SER A 119 -2.95 20.45 4.61
CA SER A 119 -4.13 21.27 4.94
C SER A 119 -4.38 21.39 6.44
N GLY A 120 -3.47 20.89 7.29
CA GLY A 120 -3.55 21.04 8.74
C GLY A 120 -4.51 20.07 9.44
N ILE A 121 -4.96 19.00 8.75
CA ILE A 121 -5.85 17.99 9.34
C ILE A 121 -5.02 17.08 10.25
N SER A 122 -5.44 16.96 11.51
CA SER A 122 -4.78 16.10 12.51
C SER A 122 -5.00 14.61 12.21
N PHE A 123 -4.10 13.75 12.71
CA PHE A 123 -4.19 12.30 12.50
C PHE A 123 -5.49 11.68 13.03
N ASP A 124 -5.98 12.21 14.15
CA ASP A 124 -7.18 11.73 14.84
C ASP A 124 -8.44 12.49 14.43
N GLN A 125 -8.32 13.44 13.50
CA GLN A 125 -9.45 14.18 12.95
C GLN A 125 -10.09 13.38 11.81
N LEU A 126 -11.41 13.48 11.70
CA LEU A 126 -12.16 12.93 10.59
C LEU A 126 -11.78 13.62 9.28
N LEU A 127 -11.67 12.83 8.21
CA LEU A 127 -11.39 13.36 6.89
C LEU A 127 -12.55 14.22 6.37
N PRO A 128 -12.29 15.37 5.73
CA PRO A 128 -13.28 16.09 4.93
C PRO A 128 -13.91 15.18 3.87
N ALA A 129 -15.15 15.47 3.48
CA ALA A 129 -15.94 14.65 2.56
C ALA A 129 -15.24 14.44 1.21
N SER A 130 -14.63 15.50 0.67
CA SER A 130 -13.85 15.48 -0.56
C SER A 130 -12.67 14.50 -0.51
N LEU A 131 -11.90 14.52 0.59
CA LEU A 131 -10.76 13.62 0.79
C LEU A 131 -11.21 12.19 1.08
N TYR A 132 -12.30 12.02 1.82
CA TYR A 132 -12.93 10.72 2.04
C TYR A 132 -13.34 10.07 0.71
N ARG A 133 -13.93 10.82 -0.22
CA ARG A 133 -14.33 10.32 -1.54
C ARG A 133 -13.14 9.82 -2.37
N GLU A 134 -12.03 10.55 -2.38
CA GLU A 134 -10.83 10.11 -3.10
C GLU A 134 -10.17 8.89 -2.43
N LEU A 135 -10.14 8.84 -1.09
CA LEU A 135 -9.69 7.64 -0.38
C LEU A 135 -10.62 6.45 -0.57
N TYR A 136 -11.93 6.68 -0.74
CA TYR A 136 -12.87 5.61 -1.02
C TYR A 136 -12.59 4.94 -2.37
N LYS A 137 -12.22 5.71 -3.41
CA LYS A 137 -11.75 5.18 -4.71
C LYS A 137 -10.48 4.34 -4.56
N VAL A 138 -9.55 4.80 -3.73
CA VAL A 138 -8.33 4.04 -3.38
C VAL A 138 -8.70 2.74 -2.69
N TYR A 139 -9.57 2.79 -1.68
CA TYR A 139 -10.06 1.62 -0.96
C TYR A 139 -10.74 0.60 -1.88
N GLN A 140 -11.61 1.03 -2.79
CA GLN A 140 -12.23 0.14 -3.77
C GLN A 140 -11.18 -0.59 -4.61
N SER A 141 -10.14 0.13 -5.02
CA SER A 141 -9.02 -0.44 -5.79
C SER A 141 -8.16 -1.41 -4.98
N LEU A 142 -8.08 -1.24 -3.65
CA LEU A 142 -7.37 -2.16 -2.75
C LEU A 142 -8.10 -3.49 -2.52
N LYS A 143 -9.39 -3.60 -2.83
CA LYS A 143 -10.17 -4.84 -2.64
C LYS A 143 -9.81 -5.97 -3.60
N SER A 144 -9.08 -5.69 -4.67
CA SER A 144 -8.73 -6.67 -5.69
C SER A 144 -7.22 -6.70 -5.93
N PRO A 145 -6.41 -7.05 -4.90
CA PRO A 145 -4.97 -7.13 -5.06
C PRO A 145 -4.61 -8.23 -6.06
N LYS A 146 -3.62 -7.97 -6.91
CA LYS A 146 -3.09 -8.98 -7.83
C LYS A 146 -2.30 -10.01 -7.04
N LEU A 147 -2.45 -11.28 -7.41
CA LEU A 147 -1.60 -12.36 -6.93
C LEU A 147 -0.19 -12.19 -7.51
N LEU A 148 0.82 -12.40 -6.67
CA LEU A 148 2.22 -12.39 -7.07
C LEU A 148 2.85 -13.76 -6.79
N PRO A 149 3.73 -14.26 -7.65
CA PRO A 149 4.44 -15.50 -7.37
C PRO A 149 5.36 -15.31 -6.14
N ARG A 150 5.46 -16.33 -5.27
CA ARG A 150 6.39 -16.30 -4.13
C ARG A 150 7.85 -16.38 -4.57
N LEU A 151 8.11 -17.12 -5.65
CA LEU A 151 9.45 -17.34 -6.21
C LEU A 151 9.43 -17.05 -7.72
N ILE A 152 10.53 -16.49 -8.22
CA ILE A 152 10.71 -16.14 -9.63
C ILE A 152 11.96 -16.87 -10.11
N ASP A 153 11.77 -17.92 -10.91
CA ASP A 153 12.89 -18.77 -11.36
C ASP A 153 13.63 -18.19 -12.59
N GLN A 154 13.18 -17.06 -13.14
CA GLN A 154 13.82 -16.46 -14.32
C GLN A 154 15.11 -15.73 -13.95
N HIS A 155 16.16 -15.96 -14.73
CA HIS A 155 17.47 -15.33 -14.53
C HIS A 155 17.55 -13.85 -14.92
N THR A 156 16.55 -13.31 -15.62
CA THR A 156 16.53 -11.92 -16.07
C THR A 156 15.30 -11.21 -15.54
N LEU A 157 15.54 -10.12 -14.83
CA LEU A 157 14.52 -9.18 -14.37
C LEU A 157 14.70 -7.85 -15.09
N HIS A 158 13.59 -7.26 -15.51
CA HIS A 158 13.56 -5.93 -16.11
C HIS A 158 13.10 -4.93 -15.07
N VAL A 159 13.88 -3.86 -14.87
CA VAL A 159 13.54 -2.82 -13.91
C VAL A 159 13.24 -1.53 -14.63
N PHE A 160 12.00 -1.10 -14.47
CA PHE A 160 11.49 0.17 -14.99
C PHE A 160 11.36 1.13 -13.83
N VAL A 161 11.81 2.35 -14.05
CA VAL A 161 11.73 3.43 -13.07
C VAL A 161 11.11 4.64 -13.77
N ASP A 162 10.36 5.41 -12.99
CA ASP A 162 9.75 6.64 -13.47
C ASP A 162 9.64 7.62 -12.30
N SER A 163 9.65 8.91 -12.60
CA SER A 163 9.44 9.95 -11.61
C SER A 163 8.47 11.02 -12.09
N SER A 164 7.65 11.49 -11.15
CA SER A 164 6.79 12.65 -11.31
C SER A 164 7.27 13.82 -10.46
N SER A 165 6.50 14.92 -10.47
CA SER A 165 6.68 16.06 -9.58
C SER A 165 6.64 15.68 -8.09
N PHE A 166 5.88 14.66 -7.71
CA PHE A 166 5.54 14.35 -6.32
C PHE A 166 6.04 13.01 -5.80
N ALA A 167 6.37 12.08 -6.69
CA ALA A 167 6.73 10.71 -6.35
C ALA A 167 7.66 10.09 -7.39
N HIS A 168 8.32 9.01 -7.02
CA HIS A 168 8.99 8.09 -7.94
C HIS A 168 8.49 6.67 -7.73
N GLY A 169 8.54 5.90 -8.81
CA GLY A 169 8.10 4.51 -8.84
C GLY A 169 9.18 3.61 -9.43
N THR A 170 9.14 2.36 -9.03
CA THR A 170 9.90 1.27 -9.65
C THR A 170 8.98 0.07 -9.83
N ALA A 171 9.02 -0.52 -11.02
CA ALA A 171 8.40 -1.80 -11.31
C ALA A 171 9.47 -2.79 -11.75
N VAL A 172 9.47 -3.96 -11.10
CA VAL A 172 10.31 -5.09 -11.46
C VAL A 172 9.42 -6.10 -12.17
N LEU A 173 9.83 -6.48 -13.38
CA LEU A 173 9.12 -7.38 -14.26
C LEU A 173 10.00 -8.60 -14.55
N ASP A 174 9.36 -9.74 -14.79
CA ASP A 174 10.04 -10.93 -15.26
C ASP A 174 10.37 -10.87 -16.77
N GLY A 175 11.01 -11.91 -17.29
CA GLY A 175 11.33 -12.04 -18.72
C GLY A 175 10.10 -12.12 -19.66
N GLN A 176 8.88 -12.27 -19.12
CA GLN A 176 7.62 -12.18 -19.86
C GLN A 176 6.95 -10.82 -19.70
N LEU A 177 7.64 -9.84 -19.11
CA LEU A 177 7.14 -8.51 -18.78
C LEU A 177 5.93 -8.53 -17.82
N LYS A 178 5.80 -9.57 -16.98
CA LYS A 178 4.83 -9.60 -15.89
C LYS A 178 5.45 -8.98 -14.66
N ARG A 179 4.71 -8.04 -14.05
CA ARG A 179 5.14 -7.37 -12.82
C ARG A 179 5.19 -8.38 -11.68
N VAL A 180 6.35 -8.49 -11.05
CA VAL A 180 6.62 -9.39 -9.93
C VAL A 180 6.84 -8.63 -8.62
N TYR A 181 7.27 -7.38 -8.72
CA TYR A 181 7.43 -6.48 -7.57
C TYR A 181 7.28 -5.04 -8.04
N ALA A 182 6.81 -4.16 -7.15
CA ALA A 182 6.89 -2.73 -7.39
C ALA A 182 7.05 -1.98 -6.07
N LYS A 183 7.50 -0.74 -6.17
CA LYS A 183 7.53 0.16 -5.03
C LYS A 183 7.42 1.57 -5.51
N ALA A 184 6.59 2.33 -4.81
CA ALA A 184 6.36 3.72 -5.10
C ALA A 184 6.50 4.53 -3.81
N LEU A 185 7.27 5.61 -3.90
CA LEU A 185 7.54 6.49 -2.79
C LEU A 185 7.25 7.93 -3.17
N LEU A 186 6.68 8.64 -2.22
CA LEU A 186 6.55 10.08 -2.34
C LEU A 186 7.91 10.75 -2.17
N HIS A 187 8.17 11.77 -2.97
CA HIS A 187 9.35 12.62 -2.78
C HIS A 187 9.31 13.31 -1.42
N GLU A 188 10.44 13.36 -0.74
CA GLU A 188 10.61 14.17 0.46
C GLU A 188 10.41 15.65 0.12
N LEU A 189 10.02 16.46 1.12
CA LEU A 189 9.75 17.89 0.92
C LEU A 189 10.91 18.63 0.22
N PRO A 190 12.19 18.41 0.55
CA PRO A 190 13.30 19.06 -0.15
C PRO A 190 13.42 18.65 -1.62
N HIS A 191 12.99 17.43 -1.96
CA HIS A 191 13.09 16.89 -3.33
C HIS A 191 11.98 17.42 -4.24
N LEU A 192 10.91 18.03 -3.70
CA LEU A 192 9.82 18.58 -4.51
C LEU A 192 10.30 19.66 -5.48
N GLN A 193 11.29 20.47 -5.08
CA GLN A 193 11.86 21.55 -5.89
C GLN A 193 12.93 21.09 -6.88
N TRP A 194 13.32 19.82 -6.84
CA TRP A 194 14.32 19.31 -7.77
C TRP A 194 13.81 19.32 -9.20
N THR A 195 14.75 19.47 -10.14
CA THR A 195 14.47 19.29 -11.57
C THR A 195 14.02 17.87 -11.84
N ILE A 196 13.23 17.68 -12.90
CA ILE A 196 12.78 16.35 -13.31
C ILE A 196 13.95 15.40 -13.50
N VAL A 197 15.05 15.86 -14.12
CA VAL A 197 16.26 15.05 -14.33
C VAL A 197 16.85 14.51 -13.03
N ARG A 198 16.90 15.32 -11.96
CA ARG A 198 17.39 14.84 -10.65
C ARG A 198 16.46 13.82 -10.02
N LYS A 199 15.15 13.99 -10.22
CA LYS A 199 14.14 13.05 -9.71
C LYS A 199 14.17 11.73 -10.47
N GLU A 200 14.36 11.74 -11.79
CA GLU A 200 14.61 10.56 -12.61
C GLU A 200 15.87 9.80 -12.15
N LEU A 201 16.98 10.51 -11.94
CA LEU A 201 18.21 9.89 -11.41
C LEU A 201 18.02 9.28 -10.01
N LEU A 202 17.20 9.91 -9.16
CA LEU A 202 16.81 9.34 -7.88
C LEU A 202 16.00 8.05 -8.06
N ALA A 203 15.05 8.02 -9.00
CA ALA A 203 14.26 6.83 -9.32
C ALA A 203 15.14 5.68 -9.82
N VAL A 204 16.11 5.95 -10.70
CA VAL A 204 17.11 4.97 -11.16
C VAL A 204 17.92 4.41 -10.00
N ARG A 205 18.48 5.29 -9.14
CA ARG A 205 19.23 4.86 -7.95
C ARG A 205 18.37 3.98 -7.05
N TYR A 206 17.09 4.35 -6.88
CA TYR A 206 16.15 3.60 -6.08
C TYR A 206 15.88 2.21 -6.66
N GLY A 207 15.60 2.12 -7.95
CA GLY A 207 15.37 0.84 -8.63
C GLY A 207 16.57 -0.09 -8.58
N LEU A 208 17.79 0.44 -8.74
CA LEU A 208 19.02 -0.35 -8.59
C LEU A 208 19.21 -0.90 -7.18
N ASN A 209 18.86 -0.12 -6.15
CA ASN A 209 18.96 -0.57 -4.76
C ASN A 209 17.97 -1.68 -4.42
N LEU A 210 16.78 -1.69 -5.04
CA LEU A 210 15.78 -2.73 -4.83
C LEU A 210 16.28 -4.11 -5.28
N ILE A 211 17.04 -4.17 -6.38
CA ILE A 211 17.62 -5.42 -6.87
C ILE A 211 18.84 -5.82 -6.03
N LYS A 212 19.71 -4.86 -5.67
CA LYS A 212 20.96 -5.16 -4.93
C LYS A 212 20.76 -5.61 -3.48
N GLN A 213 19.59 -5.36 -2.90
CA GLN A 213 19.26 -5.74 -1.52
C GLN A 213 18.54 -7.09 -1.41
N GLN A 214 18.33 -7.79 -2.52
CA GLN A 214 17.86 -9.17 -2.57
C GLN A 214 19.03 -10.12 -2.80
#